data_AF-Q17XA5-F1
#
_entry.id   AF-Q17XA5-F1
#
_cell.length_a   1.000
_cell.length_b   1.000
_cell.length_c   1.000
_cell.angle_alpha   90.00
_cell.angle_beta   90.00
_cell.angle_gamma   90.00
#
_symmetry.space_group_name_H-M   'P 1'
#
loop_
_entity.id
_entity.type
_entity.pdbx_description
1 polymer ?
#
loop_
_entity_poly.entity_id
_entity_poly.type
_entity_poly.pdbx_seq_one_letter_code
_entity_poly.pdbx_strand_id
1 'polypeptide(L)'
;MGDPQAYRCNRTDPNPKNCMPIATYNEMKNLAEKLQKTQGILCALSGCPSNQADQTKQGATISEALETAQKLMDLIHKTNTNMNWGNITIKGLSKLAVAYGGGKVGGHLENHVIYEGNIISNNPIISYVVFQNIYKMLTLLQEALKLSQNNTANSNTLQAQATV
;
A
#
# COMPACT_ATOMS: atom_id res chain seq x y z
N MET A 1 -10.26 10.98 -4.74
CA MET A 1 -8.90 11.33 -4.30
C MET A 1 -8.59 12.68 -4.91
N GLY A 2 -8.38 13.72 -4.10
CA GLY A 2 -8.06 15.06 -4.63
C GLY A 2 -6.69 15.04 -5.30
N ASP A 3 -6.56 15.71 -6.43
CA ASP A 3 -5.29 15.83 -7.15
C ASP A 3 -4.29 16.56 -6.23
N PRO A 4 -3.20 15.93 -5.80
CA PRO A 4 -2.21 16.63 -4.99
C PRO A 4 -1.65 17.76 -5.84
N GLN A 5 -1.68 18.98 -5.29
CA GLN A 5 -1.03 20.16 -5.86
C GLN A 5 0.32 19.72 -6.42
N ALA A 6 0.48 19.81 -7.73
CA ALA A 6 1.70 19.44 -8.43
C ALA A 6 2.79 20.43 -8.02
N TYR A 7 3.35 20.25 -6.83
CA TYR A 7 4.58 20.89 -6.43
C TYR A 7 5.64 20.38 -7.38
N ARG A 8 5.89 21.17 -8.42
CA ARG A 8 7.00 20.97 -9.35
C ARG A 8 8.24 20.87 -8.50
N CYS A 9 8.77 19.66 -8.36
CA CYS A 9 10.05 19.42 -7.71
C CYS A 9 11.10 20.20 -8.49
N ASN A 10 11.43 21.40 -8.01
CA ASN A 10 12.40 22.24 -8.67
C ASN A 10 13.78 21.65 -8.34
N ARG A 11 14.72 21.68 -9.29
CA ARG A 11 16.09 21.15 -9.08
C ARG A 11 16.85 21.82 -7.93
N THR A 12 16.29 22.90 -7.37
CA THR A 12 16.83 23.73 -6.29
C THR A 12 16.14 23.52 -4.95
N ASP A 13 15.29 22.48 -4.78
CA ASP A 13 14.65 22.20 -3.49
C ASP A 13 15.73 21.82 -2.45
N PRO A 14 15.81 22.53 -1.31
CA PRO A 14 16.78 22.24 -0.25
C PRO A 14 16.57 20.85 0.38
N ASN A 15 15.43 20.20 0.16
CA ASN A 15 15.15 18.86 0.63
C ASN A 15 14.61 17.96 -0.49
N PRO A 16 15.48 17.38 -1.34
CA PRO A 16 15.08 16.57 -2.49
C PRO A 16 14.26 15.33 -2.10
N LYS A 17 14.29 14.93 -0.82
CA LYS A 17 13.49 13.83 -0.29
C LYS A 17 12.02 14.18 -0.09
N ASN A 18 11.62 15.44 0.00
CA ASN A 18 10.21 15.84 0.13
C ASN A 18 9.45 15.87 -1.21
N CYS A 19 10.14 15.56 -2.30
CA CYS A 19 9.69 15.79 -3.65
C CYS A 19 9.72 14.49 -4.46
N MET A 20 8.77 14.33 -5.39
CA MET A 20 8.70 13.21 -6.33
C MET A 20 8.46 13.71 -7.75
N PRO A 21 9.28 13.29 -8.75
CA PRO A 21 9.03 13.64 -10.14
C PRO A 21 7.63 13.24 -10.60
N ILE A 22 6.97 14.10 -11.37
CA ILE A 22 5.59 13.87 -11.85
C ILE A 22 5.46 12.58 -12.68
N ALA A 23 6.50 12.24 -13.47
CA ALA A 23 6.53 11.02 -14.26
C ALA A 23 6.48 9.77 -13.35
N THR A 24 7.29 9.78 -12.28
CA THR A 24 7.31 8.72 -11.27
C THR A 24 5.97 8.63 -10.53
N TYR A 25 5.38 9.78 -10.15
CA TYR A 25 4.05 9.80 -9.53
C TYR A 25 2.98 9.21 -10.45
N ASN A 26 2.97 9.58 -11.73
CA ASN A 26 2.00 9.06 -12.70
C ASN A 26 2.14 7.55 -12.90
N GLU A 27 3.37 7.02 -12.90
CA GLU A 27 3.62 5.58 -12.95
C GLU A 27 3.08 4.87 -11.69
N MET A 28 3.37 5.40 -10.49
CA MET A 28 2.80 4.89 -9.24
C MET A 28 1.27 4.94 -9.23
N LYS A 29 0.67 6.05 -9.69
CA LYS A 29 -0.77 6.24 -9.79
C LYS A 29 -1.40 5.19 -10.70
N ASN A 30 -0.83 4.97 -11.88
CA ASN A 30 -1.35 3.98 -12.83
C ASN A 30 -1.29 2.55 -12.24
N LEU A 31 -0.19 2.19 -11.59
CA LEU A 31 -0.07 0.89 -10.91
C LEU A 31 -1.09 0.74 -9.78
N ALA A 32 -1.29 1.78 -8.97
CA ALA A 32 -2.29 1.78 -7.90
C ALA A 32 -3.73 1.67 -8.44
N GLU A 33 -4.07 2.41 -9.50
CA GLU A 33 -5.38 2.32 -10.15
C GLU A 33 -5.62 0.96 -10.79
N LYS A 34 -4.60 0.36 -11.41
CA LYS A 34 -4.66 -1.00 -11.95
C LYS A 34 -4.90 -2.01 -10.82
N LEU A 35 -4.15 -1.92 -9.71
CA LEU A 35 -4.32 -2.81 -8.56
C LEU A 35 -5.71 -2.68 -7.93
N GLN A 36 -6.22 -1.45 -7.79
CA GLN A 36 -7.55 -1.19 -7.25
C GLN A 36 -8.67 -1.80 -8.12
N LYS A 37 -8.54 -1.70 -9.45
CA LYS A 37 -9.48 -2.35 -10.38
C LYS A 37 -9.42 -3.87 -10.27
N THR A 38 -8.21 -4.42 -10.19
CA THR A 38 -7.96 -5.86 -10.05
C THR A 38 -8.54 -6.45 -8.76
N GLN A 39 -8.47 -5.74 -7.62
CA GLN A 39 -8.98 -6.23 -6.33
C GLN A 39 -10.46 -6.63 -6.37
N GLY A 40 -11.30 -5.88 -7.11
CA GLY A 40 -12.73 -6.15 -7.21
C GLY A 40 -13.12 -7.33 -8.09
N ILE A 41 -12.15 -7.92 -8.80
CA ILE A 41 -12.37 -8.96 -9.82
C ILE A 41 -11.38 -10.13 -9.70
N LEU A 42 -10.80 -10.32 -8.51
CA LEU A 42 -9.82 -11.40 -8.28
C LEU A 42 -10.46 -12.77 -8.48
N CYS A 43 -9.80 -13.59 -9.29
CA CYS A 43 -10.14 -14.99 -9.48
C CYS A 43 -9.62 -15.84 -8.32
N ALA A 44 -10.14 -17.07 -8.21
CA ALA A 44 -9.58 -18.08 -7.32
C ALA A 44 -8.13 -18.40 -7.68
N LEU A 45 -7.39 -19.04 -6.76
CA LEU A 45 -5.99 -19.46 -7.00
C LEU A 45 -5.85 -20.40 -8.20
N SER A 46 -6.91 -21.13 -8.56
CA SER A 46 -6.99 -22.01 -9.73
C SER A 46 -7.07 -21.25 -11.07
N GLY A 47 -7.15 -19.92 -11.06
CA GLY A 47 -7.29 -19.08 -12.25
C GLY A 47 -8.73 -18.64 -12.52
N CYS A 48 -8.88 -17.90 -13.62
CA CYS A 48 -10.17 -17.37 -14.05
C CYS A 48 -10.90 -18.37 -14.96
N PRO A 49 -12.24 -18.52 -14.83
CA PRO A 49 -13.01 -19.42 -15.69
C PRO A 49 -13.01 -18.96 -17.15
N SER A 50 -12.81 -19.88 -18.09
CA SER A 50 -12.66 -19.62 -19.54
C SER A 50 -13.95 -19.20 -20.27
N ASN A 51 -15.10 -19.17 -19.59
CA ASN A 51 -16.43 -19.11 -20.22
C ASN A 51 -17.21 -17.81 -19.96
N GLN A 52 -16.52 -16.68 -19.84
CA GLN A 52 -17.24 -15.40 -19.78
C GLN A 52 -17.54 -14.93 -21.20
N ALA A 53 -18.77 -15.17 -21.64
CA ALA A 53 -19.34 -14.70 -22.92
C ALA A 53 -19.38 -13.15 -23.08
N ASP A 54 -18.75 -12.43 -22.15
CA ASP A 54 -18.74 -10.99 -22.04
C ASP A 54 -17.29 -10.58 -21.73
N GLN A 55 -16.55 -10.12 -22.76
CA GLN A 55 -15.15 -9.69 -22.64
C GLN A 55 -14.95 -8.56 -21.61
N THR A 56 -16.05 -7.93 -21.19
CA THR A 56 -16.08 -6.88 -20.15
C THR A 56 -16.02 -7.41 -18.72
N LYS A 57 -16.14 -8.73 -18.49
CA LYS A 57 -16.14 -9.36 -17.16
C LYS A 57 -14.89 -10.17 -16.83
N GLN A 58 -13.85 -10.05 -17.65
CA GLN A 58 -12.63 -10.83 -17.51
C GLN A 58 -12.00 -10.60 -16.13
N GLY A 59 -12.03 -11.63 -15.29
CA GLY A 59 -11.43 -11.58 -13.95
C GLY A 59 -9.92 -11.44 -14.02
N ALA A 60 -9.31 -10.99 -12.94
CA ALA A 60 -7.86 -10.85 -12.83
C ALA A 60 -7.26 -11.96 -11.96
N THR A 61 -6.14 -12.53 -12.39
CA THR A 61 -5.46 -13.56 -11.61
C THR A 61 -4.78 -12.96 -10.38
N ILE A 62 -4.65 -13.76 -9.31
CA ILE A 62 -3.89 -13.36 -8.12
C ILE A 62 -2.43 -13.05 -8.48
N SER A 63 -1.86 -13.74 -9.46
CA SER A 63 -0.49 -13.47 -9.95
C SER A 63 -0.34 -12.06 -10.51
N GLU A 64 -1.26 -11.61 -11.37
CA GLU A 64 -1.24 -10.27 -11.94
C GLU A 64 -1.41 -9.18 -10.87
N ALA A 65 -2.24 -9.45 -9.86
CA ALA A 65 -2.45 -8.56 -8.73
C ALA A 65 -1.16 -8.42 -7.90
N LEU A 66 -0.53 -9.53 -7.53
CA LEU A 66 0.72 -9.55 -6.78
C LEU A 66 1.88 -8.94 -7.56
N GLU A 67 1.96 -9.14 -8.87
CA GLU A 67 2.97 -8.50 -9.72
C GLU A 67 2.77 -6.98 -9.78
N THR A 68 1.53 -6.52 -9.93
CA THR A 68 1.21 -5.09 -9.95
C THR A 68 1.51 -4.44 -8.60
N ALA A 69 1.16 -5.09 -7.50
CA ALA A 69 1.49 -4.65 -6.15
C ALA A 69 3.00 -4.60 -5.91
N GLN A 70 3.76 -5.61 -6.40
CA GLN A 70 5.21 -5.63 -6.30
C GLN A 70 5.83 -4.45 -7.04
N LYS A 71 5.46 -4.21 -8.31
CA LYS A 71 5.97 -3.07 -9.09
C LYS A 71 5.68 -1.73 -8.41
N LEU A 72 4.49 -1.56 -7.84
CA LEU A 72 4.14 -0.36 -7.10
C LEU A 72 5.03 -0.17 -5.87
N MET A 73 5.16 -1.23 -5.06
CA MET A 73 5.94 -1.18 -3.83
C MET A 73 7.45 -1.02 -4.09
N ASP A 74 7.97 -1.64 -5.15
CA ASP A 74 9.36 -1.46 -5.63
C ASP A 74 9.61 -0.02 -6.05
N LEU A 75 8.68 0.58 -6.80
CA LEU A 75 8.79 1.96 -7.22
C LEU A 75 8.76 2.90 -6.01
N ILE A 76 7.87 2.69 -5.05
CA ILE A 76 7.81 3.46 -3.79
C ILE A 76 9.11 3.31 -3.00
N HIS A 77 9.61 2.07 -2.84
CA HIS A 77 10.85 1.78 -2.12
C HIS A 77 12.06 2.42 -2.80
N LYS A 78 12.16 2.35 -4.14
CA LYS A 78 13.26 2.93 -4.92
C LYS A 78 13.24 4.45 -4.89
N THR A 79 12.07 5.06 -5.07
CA THR A 79 11.94 6.52 -5.06
C THR A 79 12.22 7.09 -3.67
N ASN A 80 11.75 6.40 -2.62
CA ASN A 80 12.06 6.70 -1.23
C ASN A 80 11.90 8.18 -0.87
N THR A 81 10.80 8.78 -1.32
CA THR A 81 10.35 10.13 -0.95
C THR A 81 9.83 10.10 0.50
N ASN A 82 9.97 11.22 1.19
CA ASN A 82 9.42 11.40 2.53
C ASN A 82 7.90 11.39 2.47
N MET A 83 7.30 10.65 3.41
CA MET A 83 5.86 10.68 3.64
C MET A 83 5.59 11.64 4.78
N ASN A 84 4.97 12.78 4.45
CA ASN A 84 4.50 13.76 5.42
C ASN A 84 3.12 13.34 5.93
N TRP A 85 3.09 12.70 7.11
CA TRP A 85 1.85 12.25 7.72
C TRP A 85 0.97 13.41 8.21
N GLY A 86 1.55 14.60 8.42
CA GLY A 86 0.78 15.81 8.71
C GLY A 86 -0.19 16.21 7.59
N ASN A 87 0.03 15.73 6.36
CA ASN A 87 -0.90 15.95 5.24
C ASN A 87 -2.09 14.97 5.24
N ILE A 88 -2.07 13.92 6.05
CA ILE A 88 -3.12 12.91 6.11
C ILE A 88 -4.09 13.27 7.23
N THR A 89 -5.34 13.58 6.87
CA THR A 89 -6.40 13.85 7.85
C THR A 89 -7.43 12.71 7.81
N ILE A 90 -7.52 11.95 8.90
CA ILE A 90 -8.56 10.92 9.06
C ILE A 90 -9.36 11.25 10.32
N LYS A 91 -10.67 11.52 10.13
CA LYS A 91 -11.57 11.88 11.23
C LYS A 91 -11.64 10.73 12.24
N GLY A 92 -11.47 11.05 13.53
CA GLY A 92 -11.62 10.10 14.64
C GLY A 92 -10.38 9.26 14.98
N LEU A 93 -9.27 9.41 14.25
CA LEU A 93 -8.01 8.71 14.52
C LEU A 93 -7.12 9.46 15.52
N SER A 94 -7.21 10.78 15.58
CA SER A 94 -6.59 11.59 16.64
C SER A 94 -7.45 11.51 17.91
N LYS A 95 -7.07 10.64 18.84
CA LYS A 95 -7.64 10.68 20.20
C LYS A 95 -6.89 11.74 21.00
N LEU A 96 -7.61 12.54 21.79
CA LEU A 96 -6.98 13.35 22.81
C LEU A 96 -6.23 12.41 23.76
N ALA A 97 -4.89 12.48 23.76
CA ALA A 97 -4.05 11.73 24.69
C ALA A 97 -4.22 12.29 26.09
N VAL A 98 -4.04 13.61 26.20
CA VAL A 98 -4.00 14.34 27.46
C VAL A 98 -4.28 15.81 27.14
N ALA A 99 -5.25 16.40 27.83
CA ALA A 99 -5.24 17.85 28.07
C ALA A 99 -4.51 18.03 29.40
N TYR A 100 -3.25 18.47 29.38
CA TYR A 100 -2.66 18.95 30.63
C TYR A 100 -3.36 20.27 30.98
N GLY A 101 -3.98 20.31 32.16
CA GLY A 101 -4.59 21.52 32.69
C GLY A 101 -3.64 22.70 32.55
N GLY A 102 -4.15 23.81 32.02
CA GLY A 102 -3.36 24.92 31.49
C GLY A 102 -2.28 25.42 32.45
N GLY A 103 -1.03 25.27 32.02
CA GLY A 103 0.07 26.06 32.54
C GLY A 103 0.06 27.43 31.88
N LYS A 104 0.49 28.47 32.61
CA LYS A 104 0.68 29.79 32.03
C LYS A 104 1.95 29.80 31.19
N VAL A 105 1.84 29.87 29.86
CA VAL A 105 2.96 30.24 28.98
C VAL A 105 2.84 31.74 28.75
N GLY A 106 3.85 32.51 29.15
CA GLY A 106 3.81 33.98 29.03
C GLY A 106 2.69 34.68 29.82
N GLY A 107 2.10 34.03 30.83
CA GLY A 107 1.03 34.61 31.66
C GLY A 107 -0.41 34.27 31.23
N HIS A 108 -0.60 33.61 30.07
CA HIS A 108 -1.91 33.21 29.56
C HIS A 108 -2.18 31.72 29.78
N LEU A 109 -3.41 31.39 30.20
CA LEU A 109 -3.88 30.00 30.29
C LEU A 109 -4.02 29.44 28.87
N GLU A 110 -3.12 28.55 28.48
CA GLU A 110 -3.23 27.80 27.23
C GLU A 110 -3.51 26.33 27.53
N ASN A 111 -4.59 25.80 26.98
CA ASN A 111 -4.87 24.37 26.99
C ASN A 111 -4.02 23.71 25.90
N HIS A 112 -2.91 23.08 26.28
CA HIS A 112 -2.14 22.26 25.34
C HIS A 112 -2.77 20.88 25.24
N VAL A 113 -3.35 20.60 24.08
CA VAL A 113 -3.92 19.30 23.75
C VAL A 113 -2.86 18.45 23.07
N ILE A 114 -2.47 17.34 23.70
CA ILE A 114 -1.65 16.30 23.07
C ILE A 114 -2.60 15.26 22.47
N TYR A 115 -2.40 14.87 21.21
CA TYR A 115 -3.15 13.81 20.55
C TYR A 115 -2.30 12.53 20.51
N GLU A 116 -2.83 11.42 21.00
CA GLU A 116 -2.16 10.11 21.01
C GLU A 116 -2.55 9.39 19.72
N GLY A 117 -1.58 8.72 19.10
CA GLY A 117 -1.79 8.03 17.83
C GLY A 117 -1.76 8.93 16.59
N ASN A 118 -1.54 10.25 16.74
CA ASN A 118 -1.35 11.13 15.60
C ASN A 118 0.11 11.08 15.12
N ILE A 119 0.36 10.46 13.97
CA ILE A 119 1.66 10.49 13.32
C ILE A 119 1.74 11.77 12.49
N ILE A 120 2.71 12.64 12.79
CA ILE A 120 2.92 13.90 12.07
C ILE A 120 4.33 14.00 11.46
N SER A 121 5.09 12.91 11.50
CA SER A 121 6.47 12.87 11.00
C SER A 121 6.55 13.04 9.49
N ASN A 122 7.70 13.53 9.03
CA ASN A 122 8.05 13.66 7.62
C ASN A 122 9.39 12.97 7.34
N ASN A 123 9.35 11.64 7.29
CA ASN A 123 10.53 10.77 7.13
C ASN A 123 10.42 9.94 5.84
N PRO A 124 11.54 9.37 5.34
CA PRO A 124 11.54 8.50 4.17
C PRO A 124 10.57 7.33 4.36
N ILE A 125 9.83 6.95 3.30
CA ILE A 125 8.79 5.90 3.40
C ILE A 125 9.32 4.58 3.99
N ILE A 126 10.57 4.23 3.69
CA ILE A 126 11.21 3.00 4.19
C ILE A 126 11.47 3.02 5.71
N SER A 127 11.43 4.19 6.35
CA SER A 127 11.58 4.30 7.81
C SER A 127 10.35 3.80 8.57
N TYR A 128 9.19 3.71 7.91
CA TYR A 128 7.96 3.27 8.55
C TYR A 128 7.82 1.75 8.47
N VAL A 129 7.70 1.11 9.65
CA VAL A 129 7.57 -0.34 9.78
C VAL A 129 6.34 -0.89 9.04
N VAL A 130 5.25 -0.13 8.97
CA VAL A 130 4.06 -0.52 8.19
C VAL A 130 4.39 -0.76 6.72
N PHE A 131 5.19 0.12 6.10
CA PHE A 131 5.60 -0.03 4.72
C PHE A 131 6.50 -1.27 4.55
N GLN A 132 7.50 -1.43 5.42
CA GLN A 132 8.41 -2.58 5.38
C GLN A 132 7.67 -3.92 5.54
N ASN A 133 6.69 -3.99 6.44
CA ASN A 133 5.91 -5.19 6.67
C ASN A 133 5.04 -5.54 5.47
N ILE A 134 4.33 -4.57 4.88
CA ILE A 134 3.53 -4.79 3.68
C ILE A 134 4.42 -5.23 2.51
N TYR A 135 5.58 -4.58 2.34
CA TYR A 135 6.56 -4.94 1.32
C TYR A 135 7.00 -6.40 1.45
N LYS A 136 7.34 -6.85 2.67
CA LYS A 136 7.73 -8.25 2.94
C LYS A 136 6.57 -9.24 2.74
N MET A 137 5.35 -8.86 3.10
CA MET A 137 4.17 -9.71 2.90
C MET A 137 3.95 -10.04 1.42
N LEU A 138 4.24 -9.14 0.49
CA LEU A 138 4.09 -9.41 -0.94
C LEU A 138 4.96 -10.58 -1.40
N THR A 139 6.22 -10.63 -0.98
CA THR A 139 7.13 -11.74 -1.28
C THR A 139 6.59 -13.07 -0.74
N LEU A 140 6.15 -13.08 0.53
CA LEU A 140 5.59 -14.29 1.15
C LEU A 140 4.32 -14.77 0.43
N LEU A 141 3.46 -13.86 -0.01
CA LEU A 141 2.24 -14.21 -0.75
C LEU A 141 2.56 -14.76 -2.15
N GLN A 142 3.59 -14.26 -2.82
CA GLN A 142 4.05 -14.81 -4.11
C GLN A 142 4.60 -16.24 -3.95
N GLU A 143 5.37 -16.51 -2.89
CA GLU A 143 5.85 -17.85 -2.57
C GLU A 143 4.70 -18.81 -2.24
N ALA A 144 3.75 -18.36 -1.42
CA ALA A 144 2.56 -19.14 -1.07
C ALA A 144 1.73 -19.48 -2.31
N LEU A 145 1.53 -18.53 -3.23
CA LEU A 145 0.83 -18.77 -4.49
C LEU A 145 1.52 -19.86 -5.32
N LYS A 146 2.85 -19.76 -5.48
CA LYS A 146 3.65 -20.77 -6.20
C LYS A 146 3.53 -22.15 -5.56
N LEU A 147 3.58 -22.22 -4.23
CA LEU A 147 3.41 -23.47 -3.49
C LEU A 147 2.02 -24.08 -3.71
N SER A 148 0.96 -23.27 -3.65
CA SER A 148 -0.41 -23.74 -3.89
C SER A 148 -0.62 -24.27 -5.32
N GLN A 149 -0.03 -23.60 -6.32
CA GLN A 149 -0.07 -24.07 -7.70
C GLN A 149 0.64 -25.41 -7.88
N ASN A 150 1.84 -25.56 -7.31
CA ASN A 150 2.59 -26.82 -7.33
C ASN A 150 1.82 -27.95 -6.64
N ASN A 151 1.22 -27.68 -5.47
CA ASN A 151 0.44 -28.67 -4.73
C ASN A 151 -0.79 -29.13 -5.51
N THR A 152 -1.43 -28.23 -6.26
CA THR A 152 -2.58 -28.56 -7.11
C THR A 152 -2.15 -29.48 -8.26
N ALA A 153 -1.04 -29.15 -8.93
CA ALA A 153 -0.48 -29.98 -10.00
C ALA A 153 -0.10 -31.38 -9.51
N ASN A 154 0.56 -31.47 -8.34
CA ASN A 154 0.95 -32.75 -7.74
C ASN A 154 -0.27 -33.57 -7.30
N SER A 155 -1.28 -32.94 -6.68
CA SER A 155 -2.50 -33.63 -6.23
C SER A 155 -3.24 -34.30 -7.38
N ASN A 156 -3.21 -33.71 -8.58
CA ASN A 156 -3.83 -34.30 -9.78
C ASN A 156 -3.17 -35.62 -10.23
N THR A 157 -1.96 -35.92 -9.75
CA THR A 157 -1.25 -37.19 -10.04
C THR A 157 -1.49 -38.27 -9.00
N LEU A 158 -2.10 -37.91 -7.85
CA LEU A 158 -2.39 -38.84 -6.78
C LEU A 158 -3.73 -39.54 -7.05
N GLN A 159 -3.75 -40.86 -6.91
CA GLN A 159 -4.96 -41.67 -6.95
C GLN A 159 -5.13 -42.41 -5.62
N ALA A 160 -6.39 -42.62 -5.22
CA ALA A 160 -6.67 -43.44 -4.04
C ALA A 160 -6.19 -44.87 -4.30
N GLN A 161 -5.45 -45.43 -3.35
CA GLN A 161 -5.06 -46.84 -3.40
C GLN A 161 -6.30 -47.70 -3.16
N ALA A 162 -6.60 -48.62 -4.08
CA ALA A 162 -7.69 -49.57 -3.90
C ALA A 162 -7.34 -50.52 -2.73
N THR A 163 -8.06 -50.40 -1.62
CA THR A 163 -8.06 -51.39 -0.55
C THR A 163 -8.96 -52.56 -0.96
N VAL A 164 -8.37 -53.76 -1.03
CA VAL A 164 -9.06 -55.04 -1.32
C VAL A 164 -9.53 -55.67 -0.02
#